data_AF-A0A9E5R572-F1
#
_entry.id   AF-A0A9E5R572-F1
#
_cell.length_a   1.000
_cell.length_b   1.000
_cell.length_c   1.000
_cell.angle_alpha   90.00
_cell.angle_beta   90.00
_cell.angle_gamma   90.00
#
_symmetry.space_group_name_H-M   'P 1'
#
loop_
_entity.id
_entity.type
_entity.pdbx_description
1 polymer ?
#
loop_
_entity_poly.entity_id
_entity_poly.type
_entity_poly.pdbx_seq_one_letter_code
_entity_poly.pdbx_strand_id
1 'polypeptide(L)'
;MIFSRKRAVIWLAALGIAAVGCSQNKVAQCNQLIEVANQAVTDVQAITENASPDDPAAFLRIADTAEQARTNLEAIELTDEQLQTYQESFIAIYTSTSESTRNLVEAVNAQDNQAAQQAYDALQQAVSEEPELVTEVNNYCSSGAFGN
;
A
#
# COMPACT_ATOMS: atom_id res chain seq x y z
N MET A 1 41.86 -8.02 -60.98
CA MET A 1 42.69 -7.57 -59.84
C MET A 1 41.79 -6.86 -58.84
N ILE A 2 41.75 -7.40 -57.62
CA ILE A 2 41.06 -6.88 -56.43
C ILE A 2 42.00 -5.87 -55.77
N PHE A 3 41.57 -4.64 -55.48
CA PHE A 3 42.12 -3.71 -54.47
C PHE A 3 41.25 -2.43 -54.55
N SER A 4 40.80 -1.75 -53.50
CA SER A 4 41.01 -1.86 -52.07
C SER A 4 39.90 -1.05 -51.39
N ARG A 5 39.26 -1.62 -50.38
CA ARG A 5 38.22 -0.99 -49.55
C ARG A 5 38.81 0.23 -48.83
N LYS A 6 38.16 1.40 -48.92
CA LYS A 6 38.51 2.56 -48.10
C LYS A 6 37.30 3.08 -47.32
N ARG A 7 37.35 2.71 -46.03
CA ARG A 7 37.02 3.49 -44.83
C ARG A 7 35.53 3.80 -44.58
N ALA A 8 35.02 3.03 -43.62
CA ALA A 8 33.75 3.18 -42.94
C ALA A 8 33.54 4.61 -42.42
N VAL A 9 32.39 5.17 -42.76
CA VAL A 9 31.78 6.29 -42.04
C VAL A 9 30.38 5.81 -41.70
N ILE A 10 30.19 5.34 -40.47
CA ILE A 10 28.86 5.23 -39.87
C ILE A 10 29.01 5.85 -38.48
N TRP A 11 28.58 7.10 -38.38
CA TRP A 11 28.31 7.76 -37.10
C TRP A 11 27.10 7.06 -36.47
N LEU A 12 27.34 6.07 -35.61
CA LEU A 12 26.34 5.62 -34.64
C LEU A 12 26.37 6.63 -33.49
N ALA A 13 25.62 7.71 -33.63
CA ALA A 13 25.22 8.51 -32.49
C ALA A 13 24.33 7.61 -31.61
N ALA A 14 24.89 7.08 -30.53
CA ALA A 14 24.11 6.47 -29.48
C ALA A 14 23.18 7.53 -28.90
N LEU A 15 21.90 7.45 -29.26
CA LEU A 15 20.83 8.08 -28.49
C LEU A 15 20.79 7.35 -27.15
N GLY A 16 21.62 7.80 -26.21
CA GLY A 16 21.45 7.49 -24.80
C GLY A 16 20.09 8.03 -24.39
N ILE A 17 19.13 7.13 -24.21
CA ILE A 17 17.81 7.47 -23.71
C ILE A 17 18.02 8.07 -22.32
N ALA A 18 17.61 9.33 -22.19
CA ALA A 18 17.70 10.09 -20.97
C ALA A 18 16.76 9.46 -19.91
N ALA A 19 17.31 8.59 -19.06
CA ALA A 19 16.61 7.97 -17.92
C ALA A 19 16.48 8.93 -16.71
N VAL A 20 16.35 10.23 -16.94
CA VAL A 20 16.28 11.26 -15.89
C VAL A 20 14.85 11.68 -15.52
N GLY A 21 13.83 11.06 -16.14
CA GLY A 21 12.41 11.36 -15.90
C GLY A 21 11.63 10.34 -15.06
N CYS A 22 12.10 9.08 -14.95
CA CYS A 22 11.34 8.05 -14.23
C CYS A 22 11.41 8.20 -12.70
N SER A 23 12.52 8.72 -12.16
CA SER A 23 12.70 8.83 -10.70
C SER A 23 11.77 9.88 -10.07
N GLN A 24 11.54 11.01 -10.75
CA GLN A 24 10.68 12.07 -10.24
C GLN A 24 9.21 11.63 -10.17
N ASN A 25 8.76 10.78 -11.10
CA ASN A 25 7.42 10.20 -11.09
C ASN A 25 7.27 9.13 -9.99
N LYS A 26 8.29 8.30 -9.75
CA LYS A 26 8.25 7.26 -8.70
C LYS A 26 8.15 7.86 -7.29
N VAL A 27 8.94 8.90 -6.98
CA VAL A 27 8.91 9.53 -5.65
C VAL A 27 7.55 10.15 -5.35
N ALA A 28 6.93 10.82 -6.33
CA ALA A 28 5.59 11.39 -6.16
C ALA A 28 4.53 10.31 -5.86
N GLN A 29 4.55 9.22 -6.62
CA GLN A 29 3.64 8.09 -6.42
C GLN A 29 3.85 7.38 -5.07
N CYS A 30 5.11 7.20 -4.65
CA CYS A 30 5.44 6.70 -3.31
C CYS A 30 4.83 7.56 -2.21
N ASN A 31 4.93 8.89 -2.33
CA ASN A 31 4.37 9.80 -1.34
C ASN A 31 2.85 9.66 -1.25
N GLN A 32 2.14 9.52 -2.38
CA GLN A 32 0.68 9.33 -2.39
C GLN A 32 0.27 8.05 -1.64
N LEU A 33 0.98 6.93 -1.88
CA LEU A 33 0.68 5.66 -1.21
C LEU A 33 0.95 5.74 0.31
N ILE A 34 2.12 6.27 0.67
CA ILE A 34 2.55 6.40 2.08
C ILE A 34 1.65 7.37 2.86
N GLU A 35 1.19 8.44 2.22
CA GLU A 35 0.28 9.42 2.85
C GLU A 35 -1.03 8.76 3.30
N VAL A 36 -1.65 7.94 2.44
CA VAL A 36 -2.90 7.24 2.81
C VAL A 36 -2.67 6.23 3.92
N ALA A 37 -1.61 5.42 3.84
CA ALA A 37 -1.28 4.43 4.88
C ALA A 37 -1.00 5.10 6.24
N ASN A 38 -0.23 6.19 6.26
CA ASN A 38 0.06 6.94 7.48
C ASN A 38 -1.19 7.62 8.07
N GLN A 39 -2.07 8.13 7.21
CA GLN A 39 -3.33 8.72 7.65
C GLN A 39 -4.21 7.67 8.33
N ALA A 40 -4.33 6.47 7.76
CA ALA A 40 -5.08 5.37 8.35
C ALA A 40 -4.58 5.02 9.76
N VAL A 41 -3.25 4.93 9.95
CA VAL A 41 -2.63 4.68 11.26
C VAL A 41 -2.96 5.81 12.24
N THR A 42 -2.85 7.07 11.81
CA THR A 42 -3.14 8.24 12.64
C THR A 42 -4.60 8.26 13.10
N ASP A 43 -5.53 7.96 12.19
CA ASP A 43 -6.96 7.93 12.49
C ASP A 43 -7.32 6.79 13.47
N VAL A 44 -6.75 5.60 13.29
CA VAL A 44 -6.90 4.48 14.23
C VAL A 44 -6.31 4.81 15.61
N GLN A 45 -5.16 5.47 15.67
CA GLN A 45 -4.56 5.93 16.93
C GLN A 45 -5.49 6.90 17.66
N ALA A 46 -6.05 7.89 16.96
CA ALA A 46 -6.98 8.86 17.54
C ALA A 46 -8.25 8.19 18.12
N ILE A 47 -8.74 7.11 17.49
CA ILE A 47 -9.86 6.31 18.00
C ILE A 47 -9.44 5.58 19.28
N THR A 48 -8.31 4.88 19.26
CA THR A 48 -7.88 3.97 20.32
C THR A 48 -7.37 4.67 21.57
N GLU A 49 -6.82 5.89 21.46
CA GLU A 49 -6.35 6.69 22.61
C GLU A 49 -7.45 6.99 23.65
N ASN A 50 -8.70 7.09 23.19
CA ASN A 50 -9.84 7.50 24.03
C ASN A 50 -10.89 6.39 24.20
N ALA A 51 -10.70 5.24 23.56
CA ALA A 51 -11.65 4.13 23.59
C ALA A 51 -11.31 3.09 24.65
N SER A 52 -12.35 2.46 25.21
CA SER A 52 -12.16 1.23 25.96
C SER A 52 -11.82 0.09 24.99
N PRO A 53 -10.96 -0.87 25.37
CA PRO A 53 -10.69 -2.07 24.57
C PRO A 53 -11.95 -2.89 24.22
N ASP A 54 -13.02 -2.74 25.01
CA ASP A 54 -14.28 -3.47 24.84
C ASP A 54 -15.39 -2.61 24.21
N ASP A 55 -15.09 -1.42 23.67
CA ASP A 55 -16.09 -0.52 23.08
C ASP A 55 -16.42 -0.93 21.63
N PRO A 56 -17.61 -1.51 21.35
CA PRO A 56 -17.97 -1.94 19.99
C PRO A 56 -18.07 -0.77 19.01
N ALA A 57 -18.39 0.43 19.49
CA ALA A 57 -18.45 1.62 18.64
C ALA A 57 -17.04 2.10 18.22
N ALA A 58 -16.00 1.82 19.02
CA ALA A 58 -14.62 2.06 18.61
C ALA A 58 -14.21 1.10 17.49
N PHE A 59 -14.55 -0.19 17.59
CA PHE A 59 -14.31 -1.16 16.52
C PHE A 59 -15.02 -0.78 15.22
N LEU A 60 -16.29 -0.35 15.28
CA LEU A 60 -16.98 0.12 14.07
C LEU A 60 -16.29 1.32 13.43
N ARG A 61 -15.80 2.28 14.22
CA ARG A 61 -15.02 3.42 13.70
C ARG A 61 -13.68 2.98 13.08
N ILE A 62 -13.03 1.96 13.62
CA ILE A 62 -11.82 1.36 13.02
C ILE A 62 -12.17 0.73 11.67
N ALA A 63 -13.28 -0.01 11.57
CA ALA A 63 -13.75 -0.58 10.32
C ALA A 63 -14.04 0.50 9.27
N ASP A 64 -14.68 1.61 9.68
CA ASP A 64 -14.96 2.75 8.80
C ASP A 64 -13.68 3.45 8.35
N THR A 65 -12.67 3.54 9.22
CA THR A 65 -11.34 4.09 8.88
C THR A 65 -10.62 3.22 7.86
N ALA A 66 -10.65 1.89 8.02
CA ALA A 66 -10.09 0.95 7.06
C ALA A 66 -10.80 1.05 5.70
N GLU A 67 -12.13 1.12 5.69
CA GLU A 67 -12.93 1.32 4.48
C GLU A 67 -12.56 2.62 3.76
N GLN A 68 -12.41 3.71 4.52
CA GLN A 68 -12.01 5.00 3.97
C GLN A 68 -10.59 4.95 3.39
N ALA A 69 -9.65 4.27 4.06
CA ALA A 69 -8.30 4.08 3.56
C ALA A 69 -8.28 3.26 2.26
N ARG A 70 -9.06 2.18 2.18
CA ARG A 70 -9.27 1.40 0.94
C ARG A 70 -9.74 2.30 -0.19
N THR A 71 -10.80 3.08 0.03
CA THR A 71 -11.34 3.97 -1.01
C THR A 71 -10.38 5.09 -1.40
N ASN A 72 -9.60 5.62 -0.46
CA ASN A 72 -8.56 6.59 -0.77
C ASN A 72 -7.45 5.97 -1.62
N LEU A 73 -7.07 4.71 -1.35
CA LEU A 73 -6.11 3.98 -2.18
C LEU A 73 -6.66 3.75 -3.59
N GLU A 74 -7.89 3.27 -3.73
CA GLU A 74 -8.55 3.03 -5.03
C GLU A 74 -8.60 4.29 -5.91
N ALA A 75 -8.63 5.48 -5.29
CA ALA A 75 -8.65 6.76 -5.98
C ALA A 75 -7.28 7.23 -6.48
N ILE A 76 -6.18 6.60 -6.07
CA ILE A 76 -4.83 6.95 -6.53
C ILE A 76 -4.55 6.26 -7.87
N GLU A 77 -4.21 7.05 -8.89
CA GLU A 77 -3.72 6.52 -10.15
C GLU A 77 -2.21 6.34 -10.10
N LEU A 78 -1.77 5.09 -9.98
CA LEU A 78 -0.36 4.70 -10.04
C LEU A 78 -0.02 4.17 -11.44
N THR A 79 1.19 4.49 -11.88
CA THR A 79 1.79 4.06 -13.17
C THR A 79 2.98 3.12 -12.97
N ASP A 80 3.58 3.12 -11.78
CA ASP A 80 4.65 2.21 -11.42
C ASP A 80 4.06 0.85 -11.02
N GLU A 81 4.39 -0.21 -11.76
CA GLU A 81 3.79 -1.54 -11.61
C GLU A 81 4.00 -2.13 -10.20
N GLN A 82 5.15 -1.84 -9.57
CA GLN A 82 5.42 -2.32 -8.22
C GLN A 82 4.58 -1.55 -7.18
N LEU A 83 4.36 -0.25 -7.38
CA LEU A 83 3.47 0.53 -6.52
C LEU A 83 2.00 0.13 -6.68
N GLN A 84 1.56 -0.21 -7.90
CA GLN A 84 0.23 -0.79 -8.12
C GLN A 84 0.05 -2.10 -7.34
N THR A 85 1.07 -2.97 -7.36
CA THR A 85 1.05 -4.21 -6.58
C THR A 85 0.92 -3.92 -5.08
N TYR A 86 1.66 -2.95 -4.54
CA TYR A 86 1.53 -2.58 -3.13
C TYR A 86 0.18 -1.94 -2.80
N GLN A 87 -0.36 -1.12 -3.69
CA GLN A 87 -1.70 -0.53 -3.56
C GLN A 87 -2.76 -1.62 -3.46
N GLU A 88 -2.73 -2.63 -4.34
CA GLU A 88 -3.64 -3.78 -4.28
C GLU A 88 -3.52 -4.55 -2.96
N SER A 89 -2.30 -4.77 -2.46
CA SER A 89 -2.08 -5.44 -1.17
C SER A 89 -2.66 -4.64 0.01
N PHE A 90 -2.47 -3.32 0.05
CA PHE A 90 -3.08 -2.50 1.09
C PHE A 90 -4.62 -2.47 0.99
N ILE A 91 -5.17 -2.39 -0.23
CA ILE A 91 -6.63 -2.47 -0.46
C ILE A 91 -7.17 -3.79 0.09
N ALA A 92 -6.48 -4.91 -0.14
CA ALA A 92 -6.89 -6.22 0.37
C ALA A 92 -6.87 -6.27 1.90
N ILE A 93 -5.78 -5.78 2.52
CA ILE A 93 -5.66 -5.70 3.99
C ILE A 93 -6.80 -4.86 4.56
N TYR A 94 -7.00 -3.64 4.09
CA TYR A 94 -8.02 -2.74 4.62
C TYR A 94 -9.45 -3.24 4.39
N THR A 95 -9.71 -3.93 3.27
CA THR A 95 -10.99 -4.62 3.05
C THR A 95 -11.21 -5.70 4.11
N SER A 96 -10.23 -6.58 4.30
CA SER A 96 -10.32 -7.68 5.27
C SER A 96 -10.42 -7.19 6.72
N THR A 97 -9.67 -6.15 7.08
CA THR A 97 -9.77 -5.49 8.39
C THR A 97 -11.17 -4.91 8.61
N SER A 98 -11.72 -4.22 7.61
CA SER A 98 -13.04 -3.59 7.71
C SER A 98 -14.15 -4.63 7.88
N GLU A 99 -14.15 -5.68 7.05
CA GLU A 99 -15.14 -6.76 7.11
C GLU A 99 -15.03 -7.57 8.41
N SER A 100 -13.82 -8.03 8.76
CA SER A 100 -13.59 -8.86 9.95
C SER A 100 -13.94 -8.10 11.23
N THR A 101 -13.67 -6.80 11.29
CA THR A 101 -14.05 -5.97 12.44
C THR A 101 -15.56 -5.84 12.57
N ARG A 102 -16.30 -5.65 11.48
CA ARG A 102 -17.77 -5.60 11.53
C ARG A 102 -18.37 -6.95 11.91
N ASN A 103 -17.84 -8.04 11.36
CA ASN A 103 -18.25 -9.40 11.71
C ASN A 103 -18.01 -9.70 13.21
N LEU A 104 -16.89 -9.22 13.76
CA LEU A 104 -16.60 -9.35 15.18
C LEU A 104 -17.64 -8.63 16.04
N VAL A 105 -17.95 -7.37 15.71
CA VAL A 105 -18.97 -6.58 16.43
C VAL A 105 -20.36 -7.24 16.32
N GLU A 106 -20.73 -7.72 15.14
CA GLU A 106 -22.01 -8.43 14.93
C GLU A 106 -22.09 -9.70 15.78
N ALA A 107 -21.04 -10.54 15.75
CA ALA A 107 -21.00 -11.78 16.52
C ALA A 107 -21.03 -11.54 18.04
N VAL A 108 -20.30 -10.53 18.54
CA VAL A 108 -20.33 -10.13 19.94
C VAL A 108 -21.74 -9.69 20.35
N ASN A 109 -22.43 -8.88 19.53
CA ASN A 109 -23.80 -8.45 19.80
C ASN A 109 -24.80 -9.62 19.77
N ALA A 110 -24.56 -10.61 18.90
CA ALA A 110 -25.34 -11.84 18.83
C ALA A 110 -25.01 -12.85 19.95
N GLN A 111 -23.99 -12.57 20.78
CA GLN A 111 -23.45 -13.49 21.79
C GLN A 111 -22.96 -14.82 21.18
N ASP A 112 -22.55 -14.81 19.91
CA ASP A 112 -22.00 -15.97 19.21
C ASP A 112 -20.49 -16.00 19.39
N ASN A 113 -20.03 -16.68 20.45
CA ASN A 113 -18.61 -16.78 20.77
C ASN A 113 -17.79 -17.47 19.68
N GLN A 114 -18.38 -18.39 18.92
CA GLN A 114 -17.66 -19.09 17.86
C GLN A 114 -17.43 -18.14 16.67
N ALA A 115 -18.48 -17.44 16.24
CA ALA A 115 -18.36 -16.45 15.17
C ALA A 115 -17.43 -15.28 15.59
N ALA A 116 -17.49 -14.85 16.85
CA ALA A 116 -16.61 -13.81 17.36
C ALA A 116 -15.14 -14.24 17.32
N GLN A 117 -14.82 -15.46 17.73
CA GLN A 117 -13.46 -15.98 17.64
C GLN A 117 -12.98 -16.06 16.18
N GLN A 118 -13.82 -16.55 15.27
CA GLN A 118 -13.48 -16.63 13.84
C GLN A 118 -13.22 -15.26 13.23
N ALA A 119 -14.07 -14.27 13.53
CA ALA A 119 -13.90 -12.90 13.07
C ALA A 119 -12.65 -12.24 13.68
N TYR A 120 -12.35 -12.53 14.94
CA TYR A 120 -11.12 -12.05 15.60
C TYR A 120 -9.87 -12.66 14.96
N ASP A 121 -9.85 -13.96 14.69
CA ASP A 121 -8.70 -14.61 14.04
C ASP A 121 -8.48 -14.06 12.62
N ALA A 122 -9.56 -13.82 11.87
CA ALA A 122 -9.49 -13.19 10.55
C ALA A 122 -8.96 -11.75 10.62
N LEU A 123 -9.42 -10.95 11.60
CA LEU A 123 -8.93 -9.61 11.85
C LEU A 123 -7.43 -9.62 12.16
N GLN A 124 -6.99 -10.51 13.06
CA GLN A 124 -5.59 -10.66 13.44
C GLN A 124 -4.71 -11.05 12.26
N GLN A 125 -5.20 -11.95 11.40
CA GLN A 125 -4.50 -12.31 10.18
C GLN A 125 -4.35 -11.08 9.26
N ALA A 126 -5.44 -10.36 8.99
CA ALA A 126 -5.42 -9.19 8.11
C ALA A 126 -4.40 -8.13 8.55
N VAL A 127 -4.38 -7.79 9.85
CA VAL A 127 -3.46 -6.77 10.38
C VAL A 127 -2.03 -7.26 10.53
N SER A 128 -1.80 -8.58 10.55
CA SER A 128 -0.44 -9.15 10.68
C SER A 128 0.40 -9.00 9.41
N GLU A 129 -0.24 -8.81 8.26
CA GLU A 129 0.42 -8.66 6.96
C GLU A 129 0.93 -7.22 6.71
N GLU A 130 0.32 -6.23 7.38
CA GLU A 130 0.62 -4.80 7.17
C GLU A 130 2.07 -4.40 7.48
N PRO A 131 2.72 -4.84 8.58
CA PRO A 131 4.10 -4.41 8.89
C PRO A 131 5.14 -4.83 7.85
N GLU A 132 4.99 -6.01 7.25
CA GLU A 132 5.87 -6.48 6.19
C GLU A 132 5.68 -5.64 4.92
N LEU A 133 4.42 -5.44 4.50
CA LEU A 133 4.09 -4.60 3.35
C LEU A 133 4.62 -3.16 3.50
N VAL A 134 4.45 -2.55 4.68
CA VAL A 134 5.00 -1.22 4.99
C VAL A 134 6.52 -1.21 4.87
N THR A 135 7.19 -2.28 5.31
CA THR A 135 8.65 -2.39 5.20
C THR A 135 9.09 -2.49 3.73
N GLU A 136 8.42 -3.30 2.93
CA GLU A 136 8.69 -3.44 1.49
C GLU A 136 8.50 -2.11 0.75
N VAL A 137 7.38 -1.42 1.00
CA VAL A 137 7.08 -0.10 0.42
C VAL A 137 8.15 0.91 0.80
N ASN A 138 8.54 0.99 2.07
CA ASN A 138 9.59 1.91 2.53
C ASN A 138 10.94 1.63 1.87
N ASN A 139 11.32 0.35 1.72
CA ASN A 139 12.55 -0.04 1.02
C ASN A 139 12.49 0.34 -0.47
N TYR A 140 11.36 0.05 -1.12
CA TYR A 140 11.17 0.39 -2.53
C TYR A 140 11.19 1.91 -2.77
N CYS A 141 10.53 2.68 -1.90
CA CYS A 141 10.42 4.12 -2.02
C CYS A 141 11.70 4.87 -1.63
N SER A 142 12.49 4.35 -0.69
CA SER A 142 13.80 4.92 -0.33
C SER A 142 14.90 4.61 -1.37
N SER A 143 14.81 3.49 -2.08
CA SER A 143 15.78 3.10 -3.12
C SER A 143 15.82 4.04 -4.34
N GLY A 144 14.80 4.90 -4.53
CA GLY A 144 14.76 5.92 -5.59
C GLY A 144 15.38 7.27 -5.20
N ALA A 145 15.72 7.49 -3.92
CA ALA A 145 16.25 8.76 -3.41
C ALA A 145 17.76 8.91 -3.64
N PHE A 146 18.46 7.84 -4.03
CA PHE A 146 19.91 7.82 -4.24
C PHE A 146 20.26 7.54 -5.70
N GLY A 147 19.92 8.48 -6.58
CA GLY A 147 20.66 8.65 -7.83
C GLY A 147 21.87 9.56 -7.59
N ASN A 148 23.01 8.97 -7.21
CA ASN A 148 24.34 9.57 -7.45
C ASN A 148 25.02 8.80 -8.59
#